data_AF-A0A1I7XIR1-F1
#
_entry.id   AF-A0A1I7XIR1-F1
#
_cell.length_a   1.000
_cell.length_b   1.000
_cell.length_c   1.000
_cell.angle_alpha   90.00
_cell.angle_beta   90.00
_cell.angle_gamma   90.00
#
_symmetry.space_group_name_H-M   'P 1'
#
loop_
_entity.id
_entity.type
_entity.pdbx_description
1 polymer ?
#
loop_
_entity_poly.entity_id
_entity_poly.type
_entity_poly.pdbx_seq_one_letter_code
_entity_poly.pdbx_strand_id
1 'polypeptide(L)'
;MACSSSQRNFDSVPGPLGCRYDDSLTELEIQLVVPGIREKSIMKASNTQVFLKSDNSSMSCTIEIVKVDKKQKPPVKTIVDRRFFEVQEFPGDIVDVSFKLKKDCCVLTVRKKTPQSWANQMSQLGF
;
A
#
# COMPACT_ATOMS: atom_id res chain seq x y z
N MET A 1 -35.40 -1.46 -2.86
CA MET A 1 -34.11 -0.94 -3.37
C MET A 1 -33.04 -1.32 -2.37
N ALA A 2 -32.32 -2.42 -2.59
CA ALA A 2 -31.22 -2.84 -1.72
C ALA A 2 -29.92 -2.39 -2.37
N CYS A 3 -29.17 -1.53 -1.68
CA CYS A 3 -27.82 -1.16 -2.08
C CYS A 3 -26.91 -2.36 -1.82
N SER A 4 -26.47 -3.03 -2.89
CA SER A 4 -25.48 -4.10 -2.82
C SER A 4 -24.13 -3.51 -2.39
N SER A 5 -23.85 -3.56 -1.09
CA SER A 5 -22.51 -3.33 -0.55
C SER A 5 -21.57 -4.34 -1.20
N SER A 6 -20.69 -3.86 -2.07
CA SER A 6 -19.67 -4.69 -2.71
C SER A 6 -18.68 -5.16 -1.64
N GLN A 7 -18.94 -6.33 -1.09
CA GLN A 7 -18.05 -7.06 -0.21
C GLN A 7 -16.84 -7.44 -1.06
N ARG A 8 -15.82 -6.58 -1.04
CA ARG A 8 -14.57 -6.81 -1.76
C ARG A 8 -13.90 -8.01 -1.09
N ASN A 9 -14.00 -9.18 -1.71
CA ASN A 9 -13.19 -10.36 -1.37
C ASN A 9 -11.72 -9.97 -1.51
N PHE A 10 -11.06 -9.65 -0.40
CA PHE A 10 -9.61 -9.40 -0.36
C PHE A 10 -8.84 -10.73 -0.26
N ASP A 11 -9.50 -11.82 0.15
CA ASP A 11 -8.90 -13.15 0.37
C ASP A 11 -8.31 -13.80 -0.90
N SER A 12 -8.62 -13.29 -2.09
CA SER A 12 -8.11 -13.80 -3.37
C SER A 12 -7.08 -12.89 -4.05
N VAL A 13 -6.75 -11.74 -3.45
CA VAL A 13 -5.81 -10.78 -4.03
C VAL A 13 -4.39 -11.13 -3.57
N PRO A 14 -3.42 -11.32 -4.48
CA PRO A 14 -2.08 -11.71 -4.09
C PRO A 14 -1.34 -10.58 -3.36
N GLY A 15 -0.45 -10.97 -2.46
CA GLY A 15 0.47 -10.07 -1.79
C GLY A 15 1.52 -9.44 -2.72
N PRO A 16 2.27 -8.43 -2.24
CA PRO A 16 3.44 -7.91 -2.94
C PRO A 16 4.49 -9.03 -3.13
N LEU A 17 5.34 -8.90 -4.15
CA LEU A 17 6.37 -9.93 -4.44
C LEU A 17 7.52 -9.92 -3.43
N GLY A 18 7.63 -8.86 -2.65
CA GLY A 18 8.61 -8.72 -1.59
C GLY A 18 8.19 -7.61 -0.64
N CYS A 19 8.57 -7.74 0.61
CA CYS A 19 8.35 -6.76 1.66
C CYS A 19 9.69 -6.55 2.37
N ARG A 20 10.10 -5.29 2.55
CA ARG A 20 11.25 -4.92 3.38
C ARG A 20 10.81 -3.84 4.34
N TYR A 21 11.45 -3.79 5.50
CA TYR A 21 11.17 -2.78 6.50
C TYR A 21 12.46 -2.09 6.94
N ASP A 22 12.34 -0.81 7.25
CA ASP A 22 13.38 -0.02 7.91
C ASP A 22 12.74 0.69 9.10
N ASP A 23 13.27 0.43 10.29
CA ASP A 23 12.70 0.87 11.56
C ASP A 23 13.55 1.98 12.17
N SER A 24 12.91 3.12 12.45
CA SER A 24 13.49 4.21 13.22
C SER A 24 12.67 4.44 14.49
N LEU A 25 13.15 5.30 15.41
CA LEU A 25 12.40 5.58 16.64
C LEU A 25 11.02 6.17 16.38
N THR A 26 10.84 7.00 15.35
CA THR A 26 9.59 7.73 15.12
C THR A 26 8.78 7.20 13.94
N GLU A 27 9.42 6.50 13.01
CA GLU A 27 8.80 6.05 11.77
C GLU A 27 9.22 4.62 11.43
N LEU A 28 8.30 3.85 10.86
CA LEU A 28 8.56 2.57 10.22
C LEU A 28 8.31 2.73 8.72
N GLU A 29 9.34 2.50 7.91
CA GLU A 29 9.19 2.44 6.46
C GLU A 29 8.97 0.98 6.03
N ILE A 30 7.95 0.74 5.21
CA ILE A 30 7.65 -0.57 4.64
C ILE A 30 7.71 -0.47 3.12
N GLN A 31 8.68 -1.13 2.51
CA GLN A 31 8.86 -1.17 1.06
C GLN A 31 8.21 -2.44 0.48
N LEU A 32 7.12 -2.23 -0.26
CA LEU A 32 6.40 -3.27 -0.98
C LEU A 32 6.88 -3.34 -2.43
N VAL A 33 7.42 -4.49 -2.85
CA VAL A 33 7.85 -4.74 -4.23
C VAL A 33 6.64 -5.14 -5.07
N VAL A 34 6.26 -4.26 -6.00
CA VAL A 34 5.11 -4.44 -6.89
C VAL A 34 5.55 -4.02 -8.30
N PRO A 35 5.98 -4.99 -9.13
CA PRO A 35 6.48 -4.71 -10.47
C PRO A 35 5.43 -4.02 -11.34
N GLY A 36 5.87 -3.06 -12.14
CA GLY A 36 5.01 -2.30 -13.05
C GLY A 36 4.50 -0.97 -12.50
N ILE A 37 4.74 -0.68 -11.21
CA ILE A 37 4.56 0.67 -10.68
C ILE A 37 5.51 1.63 -11.39
N ARG A 38 4.96 2.70 -11.95
CA ARG A 38 5.73 3.82 -12.50
C ARG A 38 5.63 5.01 -11.56
N GLU A 39 6.79 5.52 -11.18
CA GLU A 39 6.87 6.73 -10.37
C GLU A 39 6.20 7.91 -11.08
N LYS A 40 5.51 8.74 -10.30
CA LYS A 40 4.99 10.01 -10.78
C LYS A 40 6.15 10.97 -10.99
N SER A 41 6.33 11.42 -12.23
CA SER A 41 7.27 12.50 -12.55
C SER A 41 6.50 13.77 -12.90
N ILE A 42 7.20 14.91 -12.96
CA ILE A 42 6.61 16.19 -13.39
C ILE A 42 5.91 16.05 -14.76
N MET A 43 6.45 15.19 -15.64
CA MET A 43 5.93 14.99 -16.99
C MET A 43 4.94 13.81 -17.12
N LYS A 44 4.82 12.93 -16.12
CA LYS A 44 4.00 11.71 -16.22
C LYS A 44 3.28 11.41 -14.91
N ALA A 45 1.96 11.29 -14.99
CA ALA A 45 1.15 10.73 -13.92
C ALA A 45 1.57 9.28 -13.64
N SER A 46 1.48 8.87 -12.38
CA SER A 46 1.60 7.47 -12.00
C SER A 46 0.51 6.64 -12.69
N ASN A 47 0.86 5.42 -13.07
CA ASN A 47 -0.07 4.41 -13.57
C ASN A 47 -0.65 3.57 -12.42
N THR A 48 -0.56 4.03 -11.18
CA THR A 48 -0.90 3.24 -9.99
C THR A 48 -1.90 4.01 -9.13
N GLN A 49 -2.95 3.33 -8.68
CA GLN A 49 -3.89 3.79 -7.68
C GLN A 49 -3.61 3.05 -6.37
N VAL A 50 -3.54 3.80 -5.26
CA VAL A 50 -3.30 3.24 -3.93
C VAL A 50 -4.49 3.58 -3.05
N PHE A 51 -5.07 2.57 -2.43
CA PHE A 51 -6.11 2.71 -1.43
C PHE A 51 -5.52 2.32 -0.08
N LEU A 52 -5.21 3.34 0.71
CA LEU A 52 -4.66 3.20 2.05
C LEU A 52 -5.77 3.42 3.08
N LYS A 53 -5.87 2.50 4.04
CA LYS A 53 -6.70 2.64 5.23
C LYS A 53 -5.83 2.34 6.44
N SER A 54 -5.99 3.12 7.48
CA SER A 54 -5.32 2.92 8.75
C SER A 54 -6.22 3.34 9.88
N ASP A 55 -6.02 2.74 11.04
CA ASP A 55 -6.51 3.21 12.32
C ASP A 55 -5.32 3.46 13.26
N ASN A 56 -5.53 3.44 14.58
CA ASN A 56 -4.47 3.71 15.54
C ASN A 56 -3.50 2.55 15.74
N SER A 57 -3.77 1.34 15.25
CA SER A 57 -2.92 0.16 15.49
C SER A 57 -2.82 -0.79 14.30
N SER A 58 -3.50 -0.54 13.19
CA SER A 58 -3.54 -1.41 12.01
C SER A 58 -3.51 -0.60 10.72
N MET A 59 -3.18 -1.28 9.62
CA MET A 59 -3.33 -0.70 8.29
C MET A 59 -3.61 -1.74 7.21
N SER A 60 -4.28 -1.31 6.14
CA SER A 60 -4.40 -2.07 4.90
C SER A 60 -4.13 -1.17 3.69
N CYS A 61 -3.48 -1.74 2.69
CA CYS A 61 -3.07 -1.08 1.46
C CYS A 61 -3.44 -1.96 0.27
N THR A 62 -4.27 -1.41 -0.63
CA THR A 62 -4.52 -2.01 -1.94
C THR A 62 -3.82 -1.19 -3.01
N ILE A 63 -3.01 -1.84 -3.84
CA ILE A 63 -2.27 -1.23 -4.94
C ILE A 63 -2.84 -1.77 -6.24
N GLU A 64 -3.30 -0.88 -7.12
CA GLU A 64 -3.84 -1.22 -8.44
C GLU A 64 -3.03 -0.54 -9.53
N ILE A 65 -2.40 -1.33 -10.41
CA ILE A 65 -1.74 -0.81 -11.60
C ILE A 65 -2.78 -0.69 -12.70
N VAL A 66 -2.99 0.53 -13.18
CA VAL A 66 -3.98 0.86 -14.19
C VAL A 66 -3.35 1.18 -15.53
N LYS A 67 -3.94 0.64 -16.60
CA LYS A 67 -3.67 1.03 -17.98
C LYS A 67 -4.85 1.86 -18.47
N VAL A 68 -4.54 3.00 -19.08
CA VAL A 68 -5.55 3.89 -19.66
C VAL A 68 -5.47 3.79 -21.18
N ASP A 69 -6.54 3.31 -21.80
CA ASP A 69 -6.69 3.37 -23.25
C ASP A 69 -7.26 4.75 -23.64
N LYS A 70 -6.38 5.61 -24.16
CA LYS A 70 -6.72 6.96 -24.63
C LYS A 70 -7.29 6.98 -26.04
N LYS A 71 -7.27 5.86 -26.78
CA LYS A 71 -7.82 5.79 -28.15
C LYS A 71 -9.35 5.73 -28.13
N GLN A 72 -9.92 5.22 -27.04
CA GLN A 72 -11.37 5.19 -26.83
C GLN A 72 -11.90 6.50 -26.24
N LYS A 73 -13.14 6.86 -26.59
CA LYS A 73 -13.85 8.04 -26.09
C LYS A 73 -15.19 7.59 -25.47
N PRO A 74 -15.38 7.67 -24.15
CA PRO A 74 -14.43 8.17 -23.15
C PRO A 74 -13.22 7.22 -22.94
N PRO A 75 -12.09 7.72 -22.41
CA PRO A 75 -10.94 6.88 -22.08
C PRO A 75 -11.32 5.76 -21.09
N VAL A 76 -10.90 4.54 -21.38
CA VAL A 76 -11.19 3.37 -20.54
C VAL A 76 -10.00 3.04 -19.66
N LYS A 77 -10.24 2.83 -18.36
CA LYS A 77 -9.24 2.38 -17.40
C LYS A 77 -9.40 0.88 -17.16
N THR A 78 -8.31 0.13 -17.26
CA THR A 78 -8.27 -1.29 -16.93
C THR A 78 -7.24 -1.54 -15.83
N ILE A 79 -7.60 -2.36 -14.84
CA ILE A 79 -6.67 -2.81 -13.80
C ILE A 79 -5.86 -3.97 -14.40
N VAL A 80 -4.54 -3.80 -14.45
CA VAL A 80 -3.59 -4.76 -15.01
C VAL A 80 -3.03 -5.67 -13.93
N ASP A 81 -2.78 -5.12 -12.74
CA ASP A 81 -2.34 -5.88 -11.57
C ASP A 81 -2.97 -5.27 -10.33
N ARG A 82 -3.27 -6.11 -9.35
CA ARG A 82 -3.82 -5.71 -8.06
C ARG A 82 -3.13 -6.49 -6.95
N ARG A 83 -2.60 -5.76 -5.98
CA ARG A 83 -1.91 -6.29 -4.80
C ARG A 83 -2.55 -5.79 -3.54
N PHE A 84 -2.53 -6.64 -2.51
CA PHE A 84 -3.03 -6.32 -1.19
C PHE A 84 -1.94 -6.55 -0.14
N PHE A 85 -1.83 -5.64 0.81
CA PHE A 85 -0.92 -5.74 1.94
C PHE A 85 -1.63 -5.22 3.18
N GLU A 86 -1.48 -5.91 4.30
CA GLU A 86 -2.13 -5.57 5.56
C GLU A 86 -1.19 -5.85 6.72
N VAL A 87 -1.26 -4.98 7.73
CA VAL A 87 -0.71 -5.20 9.05
C VAL A 87 -1.89 -5.11 10.02
N GLN A 88 -2.27 -6.26 10.58
CA GLN A 88 -3.43 -6.35 11.47
C GLN A 88 -3.21 -5.63 12.79
N GLU A 89 -1.98 -5.68 13.32
CA GLU A 89 -1.63 -5.03 14.58
C GLU A 89 -0.14 -4.64 14.58
N PHE A 90 0.12 -3.35 14.78
CA PHE A 90 1.45 -2.81 15.02
C PHE A 90 1.84 -2.99 16.49
N PRO A 91 3.14 -3.04 16.82
CA PRO A 91 3.57 -3.18 18.20
C PRO A 91 3.24 -1.98 19.12
N GLY A 92 2.71 -0.89 18.57
CA GLY A 92 2.15 0.20 19.34
C GLY A 92 1.36 1.17 18.47
N ASP A 93 0.78 2.18 19.12
CA ASP A 93 -0.07 3.16 18.45
C ASP A 93 0.64 3.93 17.33
N ILE A 94 -0.06 4.15 16.22
CA ILE A 94 0.36 4.98 15.09
C ILE A 94 -0.46 6.28 15.04
N VAL A 95 0.14 7.31 14.46
CA VAL A 95 -0.49 8.63 14.25
C VAL A 95 -1.06 8.73 12.85
N ASP A 96 -0.29 8.27 11.87
CA ASP A 96 -0.61 8.42 10.46
C ASP A 96 0.16 7.38 9.63
N VAL A 97 -0.39 7.08 8.44
CA VAL A 97 0.30 6.29 7.43
C VAL A 97 0.24 7.06 6.12
N SER A 98 1.40 7.24 5.51
CA SER A 98 1.54 7.85 4.19
C SER A 98 2.19 6.88 3.21
N PHE A 99 2.15 7.20 1.92
CA PHE A 99 2.80 6.39 0.91
C PHE A 99 3.53 7.23 -0.14
N LYS A 100 4.57 6.62 -0.71
CA LYS A 100 5.32 7.13 -1.86
C LYS A 100 5.50 6.02 -2.89
N LEU A 101 5.16 6.33 -4.13
CA LEU A 101 5.41 5.43 -5.25
C LEU A 101 6.82 5.66 -5.79
N LYS A 102 7.60 4.58 -5.89
CA LYS A 102 8.89 4.52 -6.59
C LYS A 102 8.76 3.53 -7.74
N LYS A 103 9.72 3.50 -8.67
CA LYS A 103 9.74 2.48 -9.72
C LYS A 103 9.67 1.07 -9.09
N ASP A 104 8.69 0.28 -9.51
CA ASP A 104 8.45 -1.10 -9.07
C ASP A 104 8.21 -1.28 -7.55
N CYS A 105 7.98 -0.19 -6.81
CA CYS A 105 7.80 -0.22 -5.37
C CYS A 105 6.74 0.77 -4.87
N CYS A 106 6.00 0.36 -3.84
CA CYS A 106 5.23 1.26 -2.99
C CYS A 106 5.91 1.31 -1.62
N VAL A 107 6.33 2.49 -1.18
CA VAL A 107 6.91 2.70 0.15
C VAL A 107 5.81 3.28 1.03
N LEU A 108 5.49 2.61 2.11
CA LEU A 108 4.58 3.07 3.15
C LEU A 108 5.42 3.63 4.29
N THR A 109 5.05 4.80 4.81
CA THR A 109 5.71 5.40 5.98
C THR A 109 4.67 5.48 7.09
N VAL A 110 4.87 4.68 8.14
CA VAL A 110 4.03 4.61 9.33
C VAL A 110 4.65 5.49 10.40
N ARG A 111 3.92 6.52 10.85
CA ARG A 111 4.37 7.41 11.93
C ARG A 111 3.91 6.88 13.27
N LYS A 112 4.85 6.66 14.19
CA LYS A 112 4.59 6.15 15.53
C LYS A 112 4.09 7.26 16.44
N LYS A 113 3.18 6.93 17.36
CA LYS A 113 2.68 7.87 18.36
C LYS A 113 3.69 8.12 19.47
N THR A 114 4.36 7.06 19.92
CA THR A 114 5.42 7.13 20.92
C THR A 114 6.74 6.70 20.26
N PRO A 115 7.84 7.45 20.43
CA PRO A 115 9.13 7.04 19.90
C PRO A 115 9.61 5.74 20.54
N GLN A 116 9.76 4.68 19.73
CA GLN A 116 10.21 3.36 20.16
C GLN A 116 10.68 2.55 18.95
N SER A 117 11.67 1.65 19.14
CA SER A 117 12.06 0.72 18.08
C SER A 117 11.16 -0.50 18.07
N TRP A 118 10.77 -0.92 16.86
CA TRP A 118 9.98 -2.12 16.58
C TRP A 118 10.77 -3.20 15.85
N ALA A 119 12.07 -2.98 15.57
CA ALA A 119 12.89 -3.88 14.76
C ALA A 119 12.79 -5.36 15.19
N ASN A 120 12.86 -5.65 16.49
CA ASN A 120 12.80 -7.02 17.02
C ASN A 120 11.38 -7.62 17.01
N GLN A 121 10.34 -6.78 17.03
CA GLN A 121 8.94 -7.20 17.08
C GLN A 121 8.39 -7.45 15.67
N MET A 122 8.80 -6.63 14.69
CA MET A 122 8.43 -6.82 13.28
C MET A 122 8.97 -8.14 12.72
N SER A 123 10.15 -8.60 13.15
CA SER A 123 10.68 -9.91 12.77
C SER A 123 9.90 -11.10 13.35
N GLN A 124 9.15 -10.91 14.45
CA GLN A 124 8.34 -11.96 15.08
C GLN A 124 6.94 -12.10 14.47
N LEU A 125 6.45 -11.05 13.82
CA LEU A 125 5.15 -11.05 13.10
C LEU A 125 5.19 -11.84 11.78
N GLY A 126 6.29 -12.56 11.51
CA GLY A 126 6.39 -13.49 10.38
C GLY A 126 6.64 -12.82 9.03
N PHE A 127 7.25 -11.63 9.03
CA PHE A 127 7.62 -10.89 7.82
C PHE A 127 9.08 -11.12 7.41
#